data_AF-A0A4S3JFE2-F1
#
_entry.id   AF-A0A4S3JFE2-F1
#
_cell.length_a   1.000
_cell.length_b   1.000
_cell.length_c   1.000
_cell.angle_alpha   90.00
_cell.angle_beta   90.00
_cell.angle_gamma   90.00
#
_symmetry.space_group_name_H-M   'P 1'
#
loop_
_entity.id
_entity.type
_entity.pdbx_description
1 polymer ?
#
loop_
_entity_poly.entity_id
_entity_poly.type
_entity_poly.pdbx_seq_one_letter_code
_entity_poly.pdbx_strand_id
1 'polypeptide(L)'
;MIKSLATIKKVLKPNDYDWVQTTLLVDWMMPTNQRTILVLNLPEPQQLALQSRLQYMNRLNPFTWHMEFASVVIRLYDESIWSLRDLVRGIEKARDKENPPPPKFPHLHDIGRHIFHSTETLEVAENTLLNLLAEQNRWRVEFPESHSNLRSVYLPTQQRLHFLAKEMHGLKTRSRSLTERLHNEINLAFNLVSQRYGRDAQSDSAMMKTVGVVSLVYLPGTFVSVL
;
A
#
# COMPACT_ATOMS: atom_id res chain seq x y z
N MET A 1 -29.50 6.51 5.43
CA MET A 1 -28.19 6.11 5.97
C MET A 1 -27.18 5.83 4.87
N ILE A 2 -26.04 6.53 4.86
CA ILE A 2 -24.89 6.27 3.98
C ILE A 2 -23.67 5.92 4.86
N LYS A 3 -22.93 4.87 4.50
CA LYS A 3 -21.76 4.38 5.23
C LYS A 3 -20.49 4.50 4.38
N SER A 4 -19.42 5.01 4.96
CA SER A 4 -18.08 4.95 4.37
C SER A 4 -17.14 4.20 5.30
N LEU A 5 -16.58 3.10 4.81
CA LEU A 5 -15.61 2.28 5.52
C LEU A 5 -14.24 2.45 4.87
N ALA A 6 -13.20 2.60 5.68
CA ALA A 6 -11.83 2.58 5.21
C ALA A 6 -10.99 1.66 6.09
N THR A 7 -10.22 0.81 5.43
CA THR A 7 -9.31 -0.14 6.07
C THR A 7 -7.91 0.13 5.54
N ILE A 8 -7.00 0.49 6.44
CA ILE A 8 -5.63 0.88 6.12
C ILE A 8 -4.68 -0.07 6.82
N LYS A 9 -3.72 -0.62 6.09
CA LYS A 9 -2.66 -1.45 6.66
C LYS A 9 -1.41 -0.61 6.90
N LYS A 10 -1.00 -0.42 8.16
CA LYS A 10 0.25 0.27 8.49
C LYS A 10 1.34 -0.77 8.64
N VAL A 11 2.38 -0.69 7.80
CA VAL A 11 3.47 -1.68 7.79
C VAL A 11 4.78 -0.97 8.10
N LEU A 12 5.41 -1.35 9.21
CA LEU A 12 6.72 -0.86 9.62
C LEU A 12 7.82 -1.81 9.16
N LYS A 13 7.57 -3.12 9.26
CA LYS A 13 8.47 -4.20 8.83
C LYS A 13 7.64 -5.39 8.30
N PRO A 14 8.26 -6.38 7.61
CA PRO A 14 7.53 -7.54 7.10
C PRO A 14 6.68 -8.29 8.15
N ASN A 15 7.14 -8.32 9.41
CA ASN A 15 6.47 -9.01 10.51
C ASN A 15 5.86 -8.05 11.54
N ASP A 16 5.85 -6.74 11.25
CA ASP A 16 5.43 -5.69 12.18
C ASP A 16 4.47 -4.74 11.45
N TYR A 17 3.18 -5.00 11.62
CA TYR A 17 2.11 -4.28 10.96
C TYR A 17 0.85 -4.25 11.80
N ASP A 18 0.08 -3.18 11.61
CA ASP A 18 -1.21 -2.96 12.24
C ASP A 18 -2.29 -2.60 11.22
N TRP A 19 -3.53 -2.76 11.62
CA TRP A 19 -4.69 -2.36 10.83
C TRP A 19 -5.42 -1.19 11.48
N VAL A 20 -5.75 -0.19 10.69
CA VAL A 20 -6.66 0.89 11.07
C VAL A 20 -7.94 0.72 10.26
N GLN A 21 -9.03 0.36 10.94
CA GLN A 21 -10.35 0.26 10.34
C GLN A 21 -11.25 1.35 10.90
N THR A 22 -11.51 2.37 10.09
CA THR A 22 -12.30 3.55 10.46
C THR A 22 -13.60 3.60 9.66
N THR A 23 -14.69 4.02 10.31
CA THR A 23 -16.02 4.06 9.69
C THR A 23 -16.68 5.40 9.95
N LEU A 24 -17.28 5.96 8.90
CA LEU A 24 -18.25 7.04 8.98
C LEU A 24 -19.64 6.50 8.68
N LEU A 25 -20.59 6.82 9.55
CA LEU A 25 -22.01 6.65 9.34
C LEU A 25 -22.68 8.02 9.32
N VAL A 26 -23.41 8.31 8.26
CA VAL A 26 -24.27 9.50 8.17
C VAL A 26 -25.70 9.02 7.99
N ASP A 27 -26.52 9.30 8.98
CA ASP A 27 -27.96 9.08 8.88
C ASP A 27 -28.72 10.39 8.88
N TRP A 28 -29.64 10.51 7.92
CA TRP A 28 -30.49 11.68 7.76
C TRP A 28 -31.94 11.22 7.85
N MET A 29 -32.57 11.55 8.97
CA MET A 29 -33.99 11.35 9.18
C MET A 29 -34.75 12.51 8.54
N MET A 30 -35.22 12.31 7.31
CA MET A 30 -35.99 13.30 6.57
C MET A 30 -37.25 13.80 7.32
N PRO A 31 -38.05 12.96 7.99
CA PRO A 31 -39.29 13.41 8.65
C PRO A 31 -39.06 14.38 9.82
N THR A 32 -37.95 14.23 10.55
CA THR A 32 -37.61 15.03 11.73
C THR A 32 -36.51 16.05 11.47
N ASN A 33 -35.97 16.05 10.25
CA ASN A 33 -34.75 16.76 9.84
C ASN A 33 -33.55 16.55 10.80
N GLN A 34 -33.54 15.43 11.54
CA GLN A 34 -32.44 15.07 12.41
C GLN A 34 -31.31 14.41 11.63
N ARG A 35 -30.08 14.69 12.03
CA ARG A 35 -28.87 14.16 11.41
C ARG A 35 -27.96 13.58 12.47
N THR A 36 -27.63 12.31 12.29
CA THR A 36 -26.72 11.59 13.17
C THR A 36 -25.46 11.27 12.39
N ILE A 37 -24.33 11.76 12.89
CA ILE A 37 -23.01 11.49 12.34
C ILE A 37 -22.21 10.72 13.38
N LEU A 38 -21.77 9.53 13.01
CA LEU A 38 -20.96 8.67 13.86
C LEU A 38 -19.64 8.35 13.14
N VAL A 39 -18.53 8.69 13.79
CA VAL A 39 -17.19 8.35 13.33
C VAL A 39 -16.57 7.38 14.33
N LEU A 40 -16.22 6.19 13.86
CA LEU A 40 -15.70 5.10 14.69
C LEU A 40 -14.24 4.82 14.34
N ASN A 41 -13.41 4.61 15.37
CA ASN A 41 -12.03 4.12 15.25
C ASN A 41 -11.12 4.97 14.34
N LEU A 42 -11.42 6.26 14.20
CA LEU A 42 -10.54 7.21 13.52
C LEU A 42 -9.36 7.54 14.44
N PRO A 43 -8.09 7.48 14.01
CA PRO A 43 -6.96 7.81 14.89
C PRO A 43 -6.94 9.29 15.29
N GLU A 44 -6.39 9.61 16.47
CA GLU A 44 -6.43 10.94 17.09
C GLU A 44 -5.97 12.09 16.17
N PRO A 45 -4.85 12.01 15.42
CA PRO A 45 -4.45 13.09 14.51
C PRO A 45 -5.51 13.41 13.44
N GLN A 46 -6.20 12.38 12.95
CA GLN A 46 -7.28 12.53 11.98
C GLN A 46 -8.58 13.02 12.63
N GLN A 47 -8.85 12.63 13.88
CA GLN A 47 -9.96 13.19 14.65
C GLN A 47 -9.80 14.69 14.85
N LEU A 48 -8.63 15.15 15.32
CA LEU A 48 -8.34 16.57 15.54
C LEU A 48 -8.43 17.36 14.22
N ALA A 49 -7.89 16.80 13.14
CA ALA A 49 -8.01 17.40 11.82
C ALA A 49 -9.47 17.52 11.35
N LEU A 50 -10.30 16.50 11.57
CA LEU A 50 -11.72 16.54 11.23
C LEU A 50 -12.48 17.53 12.12
N GLN A 51 -12.20 17.54 13.42
CA GLN A 51 -12.80 18.44 14.41
C GLN A 51 -12.54 19.92 14.07
N SER A 52 -11.31 20.26 13.69
CA SER A 52 -10.94 21.63 13.31
C SER A 52 -11.76 22.20 12.14
N ARG A 53 -12.34 21.32 11.31
CA ARG A 53 -13.13 21.67 10.13
C ARG A 53 -14.64 21.69 10.38
N LEU A 54 -15.10 21.19 11.52
CA LEU A 54 -16.53 21.12 11.87
C LEU A 54 -17.26 22.46 11.77
N GLN A 55 -16.58 23.55 12.13
CA GLN A 55 -17.13 24.90 12.11
C GLN A 55 -17.32 25.47 10.70
N TYR A 56 -16.52 24.99 9.72
CA TYR A 56 -16.55 25.46 8.33
C TYR A 56 -17.34 24.52 7.41
N MET A 57 -17.71 23.33 7.91
CA MET A 57 -18.44 22.36 7.12
C MET A 57 -19.82 22.86 6.75
N ASN A 58 -20.11 22.83 5.45
CA ASN A 58 -21.45 23.08 4.98
C ASN A 58 -22.36 21.91 5.34
N ARG A 59 -23.34 22.18 6.19
CA ARG A 59 -24.28 21.15 6.66
C ARG A 59 -25.40 20.89 5.66
N LEU A 60 -25.61 21.73 4.65
CA LEU A 60 -26.74 21.58 3.72
C LEU A 60 -26.55 20.41 2.74
N ASN A 61 -25.31 20.05 2.42
CA ASN A 61 -25.00 18.92 1.55
C ASN A 61 -24.67 17.67 2.40
N PRO A 62 -25.45 16.57 2.30
CA PRO A 62 -25.24 15.38 3.12
C PRO A 62 -23.91 14.67 2.83
N PHE A 63 -23.33 14.89 1.64
CA PHE A 63 -22.07 14.28 1.22
C PHE A 63 -20.84 15.04 1.76
N THR A 64 -20.99 16.23 2.35
CA THR A 64 -19.87 16.99 2.91
C THR A 64 -19.16 16.22 4.02
N TRP A 65 -19.88 15.48 4.84
CA TRP A 65 -19.28 14.62 5.88
C TRP A 65 -18.43 13.49 5.30
N HIS A 66 -18.91 12.84 4.23
CA HIS A 66 -18.14 11.80 3.53
C HIS A 66 -16.89 12.36 2.87
N MET A 67 -16.99 13.55 2.29
CA MET A 67 -15.87 14.27 1.71
C MET A 67 -14.81 14.63 2.75
N GLU A 68 -15.21 15.22 3.89
CA GLU A 68 -14.25 15.59 4.93
C GLU A 68 -13.60 14.37 5.58
N PHE A 69 -14.39 13.31 5.83
CA PHE A 69 -13.87 12.03 6.30
C PHE A 69 -12.84 11.43 5.34
N ALA A 70 -13.17 11.35 4.05
CA ALA A 70 -12.23 10.86 3.04
C ALA A 70 -10.95 11.69 2.99
N SER A 71 -11.06 13.01 3.16
CA SER A 71 -9.91 13.91 3.13
C SER A 71 -8.95 13.76 4.32
N VAL A 72 -9.39 13.21 5.45
CA VAL A 72 -8.51 12.87 6.58
C VAL A 72 -7.98 11.45 6.47
N VAL A 73 -8.79 10.53 5.94
CA VAL A 73 -8.43 9.12 5.72
C VAL A 73 -7.38 8.97 4.62
N ILE A 74 -7.42 9.78 3.56
CA ILE A 74 -6.47 9.66 2.44
C ILE A 74 -5.01 9.82 2.88
N ARG A 75 -4.76 10.62 3.92
CA ARG A 75 -3.43 10.77 4.51
C ARG A 75 -2.92 9.48 5.14
N LEU A 76 -3.80 8.69 5.76
CA LEU A 76 -3.43 7.39 6.33
C LEU A 76 -3.03 6.39 5.24
N TYR A 77 -3.74 6.41 4.10
CA TYR A 77 -3.37 5.59 2.95
C TYR A 77 -2.05 6.05 2.33
N ASP A 78 -1.84 7.35 2.17
CA ASP A 78 -0.58 7.87 1.63
C ASP A 78 0.59 7.43 2.53
N GLU A 79 0.52 7.70 3.84
CA GLU A 79 1.53 7.26 4.83
C GLU A 79 1.83 5.76 4.73
N SER A 80 0.79 4.92 4.65
CA SER A 80 0.90 3.47 4.48
C SER A 80 1.65 3.07 3.21
N ILE A 81 1.33 3.70 2.08
CA ILE A 81 2.00 3.41 0.80
C ILE A 81 3.45 3.89 0.81
N TRP A 82 3.73 5.04 1.43
CA TRP A 82 5.11 5.52 1.60
C TRP A 82 5.95 4.58 2.46
N SER A 83 5.40 4.05 3.55
CA SER A 83 6.12 3.09 4.39
C SER A 83 6.45 1.79 3.66
N LEU A 84 5.50 1.26 2.87
CA LEU A 84 5.73 0.09 2.02
C LEU A 84 6.81 0.37 0.95
N ARG A 85 6.77 1.55 0.34
CA ARG A 85 7.77 1.96 -0.63
C ARG A 85 9.16 2.02 0.00
N ASP A 86 9.27 2.50 1.24
CA ASP A 86 10.54 2.57 1.94
C ASP A 86 11.14 1.19 2.23
N LEU A 87 10.30 0.19 2.50
CA LEU A 87 10.73 -1.21 2.61
C LEU A 87 11.35 -1.73 1.31
N VAL A 88 10.65 -1.53 0.17
CA VAL A 88 11.18 -1.92 -1.15
C VAL A 88 12.45 -1.15 -1.49
N ARG A 89 12.48 0.16 -1.20
CA ARG A 89 13.67 0.99 -1.42
C ARG A 89 14.86 0.52 -0.57
N GLY A 90 14.62 0.03 0.63
CA GLY A 90 15.63 -0.58 1.49
C GLY A 90 16.26 -1.82 0.83
N ILE A 91 15.45 -2.66 0.18
CA ILE A 91 15.89 -3.84 -0.56
C ILE A 91 16.75 -3.44 -1.77
N GLU A 92 16.26 -2.51 -2.60
CA GLU A 92 16.98 -1.99 -3.77
C GLU A 92 18.37 -1.47 -3.37
N LYS A 93 18.45 -0.67 -2.30
CA LYS A 93 19.72 -0.13 -1.81
C LYS A 93 20.64 -1.19 -1.20
N ALA A 94 20.09 -2.21 -0.55
CA ALA A 94 20.89 -3.27 0.06
C ALA A 94 21.58 -4.15 -1.00
N ARG A 95 20.94 -4.33 -2.15
CA ARG A 95 21.49 -5.04 -3.31
C ARG A 95 22.70 -4.32 -3.91
N ASP A 96 22.68 -2.98 -3.98
CA ASP A 96 23.73 -2.18 -4.63
C ASP A 96 25.01 -2.03 -3.77
N LYS A 97 25.11 -2.71 -2.63
CA LYS A 97 26.32 -2.74 -1.80
C LYS A 97 27.38 -3.66 -2.39
N GLU A 98 28.66 -3.38 -2.12
CA GLU A 98 29.81 -4.17 -2.61
C GLU A 98 29.71 -5.66 -2.24
N ASN A 99 29.30 -5.94 -1.00
CA ASN A 99 29.01 -7.29 -0.52
C ASN A 99 27.55 -7.33 -0.02
N PRO A 100 26.57 -7.55 -0.93
CA PRO A 100 25.18 -7.55 -0.55
C PRO A 100 24.89 -8.77 0.34
N PRO A 101 24.10 -8.61 1.42
CA PRO A 101 23.67 -9.75 2.21
C PRO A 101 22.80 -10.70 1.37
N PRO A 102 22.73 -12.00 1.72
CA PRO A 102 21.86 -12.93 1.03
C PRO A 102 20.39 -12.44 1.11
N PRO A 103 19.63 -12.53 0.01
CA PRO A 103 18.24 -12.09 -0.01
C PRO A 103 17.40 -12.96 0.94
N LYS A 104 16.63 -12.30 1.81
CA LYS A 104 15.66 -12.97 2.67
C LYS A 104 14.34 -13.11 1.92
N PHE A 105 14.23 -14.10 1.03
CA PHE A 105 13.04 -14.32 0.19
C PHE A 105 11.71 -14.32 0.97
N PRO A 106 11.59 -14.94 2.16
CA PRO A 106 10.34 -14.86 2.94
C PRO A 106 9.91 -13.42 3.22
N HIS A 107 10.84 -12.55 3.62
CA HIS A 107 10.55 -11.15 3.88
C HIS A 107 10.13 -10.41 2.60
N LEU A 108 10.74 -10.72 1.44
CA LEU A 108 10.34 -10.12 0.16
C LEU A 108 8.90 -10.52 -0.18
N HIS A 109 8.53 -11.78 0.02
CA HIS A 109 7.17 -12.25 -0.21
C HIS A 109 6.16 -11.65 0.78
N ASP A 110 6.53 -11.51 2.05
CA ASP A 110 5.68 -10.85 3.05
C ASP A 110 5.42 -9.38 2.68
N ILE A 111 6.44 -8.63 2.27
CA ILE A 111 6.26 -7.25 1.75
C ILE A 111 5.33 -7.26 0.54
N GLY A 112 5.51 -8.21 -0.39
CA GLY A 112 4.62 -8.36 -1.55
C GLY A 112 3.17 -8.56 -1.12
N ARG A 113 2.92 -9.47 -0.18
CA ARG A 113 1.61 -9.69 0.42
C ARG A 113 1.04 -8.42 1.05
N HIS A 114 1.87 -7.59 1.70
CA HIS A 114 1.42 -6.32 2.24
C HIS A 114 0.99 -5.33 1.16
N ILE A 115 1.76 -5.19 0.09
CA ILE A 115 1.42 -4.28 -1.02
C ILE A 115 0.14 -4.75 -1.74
N PHE A 116 -0.07 -6.06 -1.90
CA PHE A 116 -1.33 -6.59 -2.44
C PHE A 116 -2.54 -6.18 -1.59
N HIS A 117 -2.50 -6.39 -0.28
CA HIS A 117 -3.58 -5.97 0.62
C HIS A 117 -3.82 -4.45 0.60
N SER A 118 -2.75 -3.64 0.56
CA SER A 118 -2.90 -2.19 0.44
C SER A 118 -3.53 -1.79 -0.90
N THR A 119 -3.22 -2.49 -1.99
CA THR A 119 -3.83 -2.26 -3.31
C THR A 119 -5.33 -2.58 -3.29
N GLU A 120 -5.71 -3.72 -2.72
CA GLU A 120 -7.11 -4.14 -2.57
C GLU A 120 -7.93 -3.11 -1.77
N THR A 121 -7.41 -2.67 -0.63
CA THR A 121 -8.12 -1.68 0.20
C THR A 121 -8.20 -0.30 -0.46
N LEU A 122 -7.19 0.10 -1.24
CA LEU A 122 -7.23 1.32 -2.06
C LEU A 122 -8.29 1.23 -3.18
N GLU A 123 -8.44 0.06 -3.81
CA GLU A 123 -9.49 -0.17 -4.81
C GLU A 123 -10.89 0.00 -4.24
N VAL A 124 -11.14 -0.56 -3.05
CA VAL A 124 -12.41 -0.40 -2.34
C VAL A 124 -12.65 1.07 -1.96
N ALA A 125 -11.62 1.77 -1.47
CA ALA A 125 -11.72 3.18 -1.11
C ALA A 125 -12.00 4.09 -2.32
N GLU A 126 -11.31 3.89 -3.43
CA GLU A 126 -11.54 4.62 -4.68
C GLU A 126 -12.95 4.36 -5.22
N ASN A 127 -13.39 3.09 -5.26
CA ASN A 127 -14.74 2.74 -5.69
C ASN A 127 -15.81 3.41 -4.81
N THR A 128 -15.59 3.45 -3.50
CA THR A 128 -16.47 4.15 -2.55
C THR A 128 -16.59 5.64 -2.88
N LEU A 129 -15.48 6.31 -3.20
CA LEU A 129 -15.50 7.73 -3.59
C LEU A 129 -16.24 7.97 -4.92
N LEU A 130 -16.05 7.07 -5.90
CA LEU A 130 -16.77 7.15 -7.18
C LEU A 130 -18.28 6.93 -7.00
N ASN A 131 -18.68 6.01 -6.12
CA ASN A 131 -20.09 5.81 -5.80
C ASN A 131 -20.68 7.01 -5.05
N LEU A 132 -19.94 7.63 -4.13
CA LEU A 132 -20.37 8.86 -3.47
C LEU A 132 -20.58 10.00 -4.45
N LEU A 133 -19.73 10.12 -5.47
CA LEU A 133 -19.91 11.08 -6.57
C LEU A 133 -21.17 10.78 -7.39
N ALA A 134 -21.41 9.51 -7.72
CA ALA A 134 -22.61 9.08 -8.45
C ALA A 134 -23.89 9.35 -7.65
N GLU A 135 -23.92 9.00 -6.36
CA GLU A 135 -25.05 9.25 -5.48
C GLU A 135 -25.28 10.74 -5.24
N GLN A 136 -24.22 11.56 -5.15
CA GLN A 136 -24.37 13.01 -5.07
C GLN A 136 -25.01 13.60 -6.34
N ASN A 137 -24.62 13.11 -7.53
CA ASN A 137 -25.23 13.52 -8.78
C ASN A 137 -26.70 13.10 -8.86
N ARG A 138 -27.02 11.87 -8.45
CA ARG A 138 -28.38 11.34 -8.41
C ARG A 138 -29.27 12.13 -7.45
N TRP A 139 -28.79 12.37 -6.22
CA TRP A 139 -29.51 13.17 -5.21
C TRP A 139 -29.84 14.58 -5.73
N ARG A 140 -28.93 15.19 -6.49
CA ARG A 140 -29.17 16.49 -7.12
C ARG A 140 -30.32 16.44 -8.13
N VAL A 141 -30.44 15.37 -8.92
CA VAL A 141 -31.51 15.22 -9.92
C VAL A 141 -32.86 14.93 -9.26
N GLU A 142 -32.89 14.11 -8.20
CA GLU A 142 -34.13 13.66 -7.55
C GLU A 142 -34.78 14.74 -6.65
N PHE A 143 -34.02 15.71 -6.14
CA PHE A 143 -34.54 16.69 -5.16
C PHE A 143 -34.45 18.17 -5.60
N PRO A 144 -34.89 18.56 -6.82
CA PRO A 144 -34.64 19.86 -7.46
C PRO A 144 -35.16 21.07 -6.66
N GLU A 145 -36.14 20.90 -5.76
CA GLU A 145 -36.67 22.01 -4.95
C GLU A 145 -35.78 22.41 -3.76
N SER A 146 -34.83 21.56 -3.38
CA SER A 146 -33.82 21.91 -2.35
C SER A 146 -32.84 23.01 -2.82
N HIS A 147 -32.91 23.47 -4.07
CA HIS A 147 -31.77 23.99 -4.85
C HIS A 147 -31.60 25.51 -4.94
N SER A 148 -32.57 26.33 -4.52
CA SER A 148 -32.53 27.78 -4.82
C SER A 148 -31.29 28.51 -4.26
N ASN A 149 -30.62 27.94 -3.23
CA ASN A 149 -29.37 28.45 -2.64
C ASN A 149 -28.18 27.45 -2.68
N LEU A 150 -28.28 26.29 -3.33
CA LEU A 150 -27.31 25.18 -3.18
C LEU A 150 -26.16 25.14 -4.19
N ARG A 151 -26.18 25.93 -5.27
CA ARG A 151 -25.10 25.88 -6.30
C ARG A 151 -23.72 26.19 -5.69
N SER A 152 -23.66 27.16 -4.76
CA SER A 152 -22.45 27.54 -4.03
C SER A 152 -21.95 26.45 -3.06
N VAL A 153 -22.81 25.51 -2.68
CA VAL A 153 -22.53 24.46 -1.69
C VAL A 153 -22.17 23.13 -2.36
N TYR A 154 -22.85 22.84 -3.45
CA TYR A 154 -22.73 21.59 -4.19
C TYR A 154 -21.39 21.50 -4.92
N LEU A 155 -21.06 22.52 -5.72
CA LEU A 155 -19.88 22.50 -6.60
C LEU A 155 -18.58 22.29 -5.83
N PRO A 156 -18.31 22.97 -4.69
CA PRO A 156 -17.09 22.72 -3.92
C PRO A 156 -17.00 21.28 -3.39
N THR A 157 -18.12 20.72 -2.91
CA THR A 157 -18.14 19.34 -2.40
C THR A 157 -17.88 18.33 -3.52
N GLN A 158 -18.51 18.51 -4.68
CA GLN A 158 -18.31 17.64 -5.84
C GLN A 158 -16.87 17.70 -6.36
N GLN A 159 -16.34 18.92 -6.53
CA GLN A 159 -14.96 19.12 -6.98
C GLN A 159 -13.96 18.50 -6.01
N ARG A 160 -14.19 18.66 -4.70
CA ARG A 160 -13.33 18.06 -3.68
C ARG A 160 -13.41 16.54 -3.67
N LEU A 161 -14.59 15.95 -3.85
CA LEU A 161 -14.73 14.49 -3.99
C LEU A 161 -14.03 13.97 -5.25
N HIS A 162 -14.13 14.66 -6.40
CA HIS A 162 -13.37 14.31 -7.60
C HIS A 162 -11.86 14.34 -7.36
N PHE A 163 -11.38 15.38 -6.68
CA PHE A 163 -9.96 15.49 -6.31
C PHE A 163 -9.52 14.32 -5.43
N LEU A 164 -10.29 13.99 -4.39
CA LEU A 164 -9.99 12.87 -3.49
C LEU A 164 -10.02 11.52 -4.22
N ALA A 165 -10.97 11.31 -5.14
CA ALA A 165 -11.03 10.10 -5.96
C ALA A 165 -9.79 9.98 -6.86
N LYS A 166 -9.35 11.10 -7.46
CA LYS A 166 -8.12 11.13 -8.28
C LYS A 166 -6.87 10.88 -7.44
N GLU A 167 -6.79 11.42 -6.24
CA GLU A 167 -5.69 11.19 -5.31
C GLU A 167 -5.65 9.72 -4.88
N MET A 168 -6.78 9.11 -4.54
CA MET A 168 -6.89 7.67 -4.26
C MET A 168 -6.43 6.81 -5.44
N HIS A 169 -6.87 7.16 -6.65
CA HIS A 169 -6.42 6.50 -7.87
C HIS A 169 -4.89 6.57 -8.04
N GLY A 170 -4.30 7.71 -7.70
CA GLY A 170 -2.84 7.90 -7.70
C GLY A 170 -2.14 6.97 -6.72
N LEU A 171 -2.65 6.85 -5.49
CA LEU A 171 -2.12 5.93 -4.47
C LEU A 171 -2.23 4.48 -4.93
N LYS A 172 -3.38 4.08 -5.50
CA LYS A 172 -3.59 2.74 -6.06
C LYS A 172 -2.57 2.43 -7.16
N THR A 173 -2.40 3.34 -8.11
CA THR A 173 -1.44 3.18 -9.21
C THR A 173 -0.01 3.05 -8.68
N ARG A 174 0.36 3.85 -7.67
CA ARG A 174 1.65 3.74 -7.00
C ARG A 174 1.84 2.38 -6.32
N SER A 175 0.81 1.88 -5.65
CA SER A 175 0.83 0.56 -5.01
C SER A 175 1.06 -0.55 -6.04
N ARG A 176 0.36 -0.52 -7.19
CA ARG A 176 0.56 -1.47 -8.29
C ARG A 176 1.99 -1.42 -8.85
N SER A 177 2.53 -0.22 -9.11
CA SER A 177 3.91 -0.06 -9.56
C SER A 177 4.91 -0.58 -8.52
N LEU A 178 4.61 -0.43 -7.23
CA LEU A 178 5.46 -0.96 -6.16
C LEU A 178 5.47 -2.50 -6.14
N THR A 179 4.34 -3.15 -6.41
CA THR A 179 4.25 -4.60 -6.61
C THR A 179 5.17 -5.06 -7.74
N GLU A 180 5.08 -4.40 -8.91
CA GLU A 180 5.91 -4.74 -10.08
C GLU A 180 7.41 -4.56 -9.78
N ARG A 181 7.77 -3.47 -9.11
CA ARG A 181 9.16 -3.22 -8.68
C ARG A 181 9.67 -4.33 -7.75
N LEU A 182 8.90 -4.69 -6.72
CA LEU A 182 9.31 -5.75 -5.80
C LEU A 182 9.41 -7.11 -6.51
N HIS A 183 8.51 -7.40 -7.46
CA HIS A 183 8.58 -8.63 -8.24
C HIS A 183 9.86 -8.70 -9.08
N ASN A 184 10.25 -7.59 -9.71
CA ASN A 184 11.53 -7.48 -10.43
C ASN A 184 12.73 -7.70 -9.51
N GLU A 185 12.71 -7.13 -8.28
CA GLU A 185 13.77 -7.37 -7.29
C GLU A 185 13.86 -8.82 -6.84
N ILE A 186 12.72 -9.50 -6.62
CA ILE A 186 12.69 -10.94 -6.27
C ILE A 186 13.31 -11.77 -7.39
N ASN A 187 12.92 -11.53 -8.64
CA ASN A 187 13.44 -12.26 -9.80
C ASN A 187 14.94 -12.02 -9.99
N LEU A 188 15.40 -10.77 -9.86
CA LEU A 188 16.82 -10.43 -9.93
C LEU A 188 17.61 -11.13 -8.81
N ALA A 189 17.12 -11.08 -7.58
CA ALA A 189 17.75 -11.74 -6.44
C ALA A 189 17.88 -13.25 -6.66
N PHE A 190 16.85 -13.91 -7.19
CA PHE A 190 16.88 -15.34 -7.53
C PHE A 190 17.93 -15.66 -8.59
N ASN A 191 18.00 -14.85 -9.66
CA ASN A 191 18.98 -15.03 -10.73
C ASN A 191 20.41 -14.86 -10.22
N LEU A 192 20.67 -13.84 -9.39
CA LEU A 192 21.98 -13.59 -8.80
C LEU A 192 22.43 -14.74 -7.89
N VAL A 193 21.53 -15.26 -7.06
CA VAL A 193 21.81 -16.40 -6.18
C VAL A 193 22.10 -17.66 -7.01
N SER A 194 21.29 -17.95 -8.03
CA SER A 194 21.51 -19.09 -8.93
C SER A 194 22.84 -19.00 -9.68
N GLN A 195 23.23 -17.80 -10.14
CA GLN A 195 24.53 -17.57 -10.78
C GLN A 195 25.71 -17.73 -9.82
N ARG A 196 25.57 -17.35 -8.55
CA ARG A 196 26.62 -17.58 -7.54
C ARG A 196 26.77 -19.08 -7.27
N TYR A 197 25.68 -19.80 -6.99
CA TYR A 197 25.73 -21.25 -6.81
C TYR A 197 26.31 -21.99 -8.01
N GLY A 198 25.98 -21.57 -9.24
CA GLY A 198 26.57 -22.15 -10.45
C GLY A 198 28.08 -21.92 -10.54
N ARG A 199 28.56 -20.71 -10.19
CA ARG A 199 30.00 -20.39 -10.16
C ARG A 199 30.73 -21.16 -9.05
N ASP A 200 30.14 -21.23 -7.87
CA ASP A 200 30.71 -21.95 -6.73
C ASP A 200 30.83 -23.44 -7.06
N ALA A 201 29.79 -24.06 -7.61
CA ALA A 201 29.82 -25.45 -8.06
C ALA A 201 30.85 -25.71 -9.18
N GLN A 202 31.02 -24.77 -10.12
CA GLN A 202 32.07 -24.86 -11.14
C GLN A 202 33.47 -24.77 -10.53
N SER A 203 33.66 -23.88 -9.56
CA SER A 203 34.93 -23.70 -8.84
C SER A 203 35.28 -24.92 -8.00
N ASP A 204 34.29 -25.51 -7.31
CA ASP A 204 34.45 -26.75 -6.54
C ASP A 204 34.77 -27.93 -7.45
N SER A 205 34.11 -28.03 -8.61
CA SER A 205 34.42 -29.05 -9.61
C SER A 205 35.85 -28.90 -10.15
N ALA A 206 36.29 -27.67 -10.43
CA ALA A 206 37.66 -27.39 -10.88
C ALA A 206 38.69 -27.74 -9.79
N MET A 207 38.44 -27.34 -8.54
CA MET A 207 39.28 -27.69 -7.39
C MET A 207 39.37 -29.21 -7.22
N MET A 208 38.24 -29.93 -7.29
CA MET A 208 38.22 -31.39 -7.15
C MET A 208 39.00 -32.09 -8.27
N LYS A 209 38.91 -31.58 -9.51
CA LYS A 209 39.76 -32.05 -10.62
C LYS A 209 41.24 -31.84 -10.33
N THR A 210 41.63 -30.66 -9.84
CA THR A 210 43.03 -30.38 -9.47
C THR A 210 43.52 -31.31 -8.36
N VAL A 211 42.73 -31.48 -7.29
CA VAL A 211 43.07 -32.42 -6.19
C VAL A 211 43.22 -33.84 -6.71
N GLY A 212 42.33 -34.29 -7.59
CA GLY A 212 42.42 -35.60 -8.25
C GLY A 212 43.70 -35.77 -9.08
N VAL A 213 44.05 -34.77 -9.89
CA VAL A 213 45.29 -34.78 -10.70
C VAL A 213 46.54 -34.82 -9.81
N VAL A 214 46.61 -33.96 -8.79
CA VAL A 214 47.73 -33.94 -7.84
C VAL A 214 47.85 -35.29 -7.13
N SER A 215 46.72 -35.86 -6.70
CA SER A 215 46.70 -37.19 -6.08
C SER A 215 47.22 -38.26 -7.03
N LEU A 216 46.77 -38.29 -8.29
CA LEU A 216 47.19 -39.29 -9.28
C LEU A 216 48.70 -39.24 -9.58
N VAL A 217 49.31 -38.06 -9.52
CA VAL A 217 50.76 -37.87 -9.71
C VAL A 217 51.56 -38.30 -8.48
N TYR A 218 51.12 -37.91 -7.28
CA TYR A 218 51.90 -38.12 -6.06
C TYR A 218 51.68 -39.49 -5.40
N LEU A 219 50.52 -40.13 -5.57
CA LEU A 219 50.25 -41.45 -4.98
C LEU A 219 51.24 -42.54 -5.46
N PRO A 220 51.50 -42.71 -6.77
CA PRO A 220 52.49 -43.69 -7.23
C PRO A 220 53.91 -43.36 -6.75
N GLY A 221 54.29 -42.08 -6.79
CA GLY A 221 55.62 -41.62 -6.36
C GLY A 221 55.88 -41.84 -4.86
N THR A 222 54.86 -41.64 -4.02
CA THR A 222 54.93 -41.93 -2.58
C THR A 222 55.00 -43.43 -2.29
N PHE A 223 54.33 -44.29 -3.06
CA PHE A 223 54.48 -45.75 -2.95
C PHE A 223 55.90 -46.22 -3.28
N VAL A 224 56.54 -45.65 -4.30
CA VAL A 224 57.91 -46.06 -4.72
C VAL A 224 58.99 -45.53 -3.76
N SER A 225 58.78 -44.38 -3.11
CA SER A 225 59.77 -43.77 -2.23
C SER A 225 59.78 -44.32 -0.79
N VAL A 226 58.83 -45.19 -0.45
CA VAL A 226 58.79 -45.91 0.85
C VAL A 226 59.47 -47.29 0.76
N LEU A 227 59.84 -47.75 -0.44
CA LEU A 227 60.67 -48.93 -0.71
C LEU A 227 62.17 -48.57 -0.68
#